data_AF-N2AQN5-F1
#
_entry.id   AF-N2AQN5-F1
#
_cell.length_a   1.000
_cell.length_b   1.000
_cell.length_c   1.000
_cell.angle_alpha   90.00
_cell.angle_beta   90.00
_cell.angle_gamma   90.00
#
_symmetry.space_group_name_H-M   'P 1'
#
loop_
_entity.id
_entity.type
_entity.pdbx_description
1 polymer ?
#
loop_
_entity_poly.entity_id
_entity_poly.type
_entity_poly.pdbx_seq_one_letter_code
_entity_poly.pdbx_strand_id
1 'polypeptide(L)'
;MSWKKGGIFNDLGFMLKEKLIFLIEAQSTWTVNILVRVILYLAKSYQDYIIRTGQDIYGGKKVKLPKPEIYVIYTGSRKARPETISLAEEFFPGEECCLDVTVHMIYDGEKGDIINQYVTFTKIFDEQVKKHGLTDQAVRKAIRICKDRDVLKEYLSGRESEVVDLMITLFSQEEIWDMHVRSREKEAAVRTMIEDGRYFGASREATVERLREKFNLSQDDADNMVKKYW
;
A
#
# COMPACT_ATOMS: atom_id res chain seq x y z
N MET A 1 3.66 2.20 23.04
CA MET A 1 3.56 2.81 21.71
C MET A 1 4.83 2.47 20.95
N SER A 2 4.79 1.50 20.05
CA SER A 2 5.87 1.11 19.12
C SER A 2 5.38 -0.13 18.36
N TRP A 3 4.88 0.04 17.14
CA TRP A 3 4.65 -1.07 16.22
C TRP A 3 5.96 -1.33 15.48
N LYS A 4 6.54 -2.53 15.63
CA LYS A 4 7.70 -2.93 14.84
C LYS A 4 7.26 -3.24 13.40
N LYS A 5 7.98 -2.60 12.48
CA LYS A 5 7.93 -2.71 11.01
C LYS A 5 8.03 -4.16 10.52
N GLY A 6 7.24 -4.46 9.49
CA GLY A 6 7.35 -5.67 8.69
C GLY A 6 6.16 -5.83 7.76
N GLY A 7 6.22 -5.18 6.59
CA GLY A 7 5.23 -5.34 5.51
C GLY A 7 4.59 -4.01 5.13
N ILE A 8 4.88 -3.56 3.92
CA ILE A 8 4.30 -2.38 3.27
C ILE A 8 2.80 -2.59 3.16
N PHE A 9 2.02 -1.82 3.91
CA PHE A 9 0.78 -1.20 3.47
C PHE A 9 0.46 -0.04 4.42
N ASN A 10 0.31 1.18 3.89
CA ASN A 10 -0.12 2.36 4.64
C ASN A 10 -1.62 2.26 4.99
N ASP A 11 -1.97 1.30 5.84
CA ASP A 11 -3.30 1.17 6.42
C ASP A 11 -3.21 1.50 7.92
N LEU A 12 -3.89 2.58 8.33
CA LEU A 12 -4.01 2.93 9.73
C LEU A 12 -5.09 2.05 10.35
N GLY A 13 -4.70 0.83 10.72
CA GLY A 13 -5.47 -0.02 11.63
C GLY A 13 -5.22 0.39 13.08
N PHE A 14 -6.21 0.95 13.77
CA PHE A 14 -6.08 1.29 15.19
C PHE A 14 -7.31 0.90 16.01
N MET A 15 -7.09 0.72 17.31
CA MET A 15 -8.14 0.37 18.26
C MET A 15 -8.77 1.63 18.85
N LEU A 16 -10.09 1.75 18.79
CA LEU A 16 -10.84 2.81 19.45
C LEU A 16 -12.05 2.22 20.20
N LYS A 17 -12.09 2.36 21.53
CA LYS A 17 -13.20 1.90 22.38
C LYS A 17 -13.68 0.48 22.04
N GLU A 18 -12.74 -0.48 22.02
CA GLU A 18 -12.96 -1.91 21.69
C GLU A 18 -13.31 -2.23 20.23
N LYS A 19 -13.32 -1.22 19.36
CA LYS A 19 -13.47 -1.39 17.91
C LYS A 19 -12.12 -1.37 17.22
N LEU A 20 -11.98 -2.20 16.20
CA LEU A 20 -10.84 -2.19 15.30
C LEU A 20 -11.21 -1.33 14.09
N ILE A 21 -10.64 -0.13 14.02
CA ILE A 21 -10.89 0.80 12.92
C ILE A 21 -9.79 0.62 11.87
N PHE A 22 -10.19 0.35 10.63
CA PHE A 22 -9.28 0.41 9.49
C PHE A 22 -9.56 1.69 8.71
N LEU A 23 -8.55 2.54 8.62
CA LEU A 23 -8.49 3.64 7.66
C LEU A 23 -7.48 3.26 6.59
N ILE A 24 -8.01 2.91 5.42
CA ILE A 24 -7.22 2.51 4.27
C ILE A 24 -7.06 3.73 3.36
N GLU A 25 -5.81 4.17 3.21
CA GLU A 25 -5.47 5.39 2.47
C GLU A 25 -5.68 5.23 0.95
N ALA A 26 -6.02 6.36 0.34
CA ALA A 26 -6.70 6.50 -0.93
C ALA A 26 -5.92 6.03 -2.16
N GLN A 27 -6.66 5.50 -3.14
CA GLN A 27 -6.23 5.45 -4.54
C GLN A 27 -7.04 6.49 -5.32
N SER A 28 -6.39 7.30 -6.16
CA SER A 28 -7.07 8.21 -7.08
C SER A 28 -7.93 7.46 -8.11
N THR A 29 -7.57 6.19 -8.35
CA THR A 29 -8.24 5.27 -9.24
C THR A 29 -9.23 4.42 -8.45
N TRP A 30 -10.49 4.43 -8.87
CA TRP A 30 -11.50 3.57 -8.27
C TRP A 30 -11.21 2.09 -8.58
N THR A 31 -11.17 1.25 -7.56
CA THR A 31 -11.12 -0.21 -7.72
C THR A 31 -11.85 -0.90 -6.58
N VAL A 32 -12.70 -1.88 -6.93
CA VAL A 32 -13.41 -2.73 -5.96
C VAL A 32 -12.49 -3.77 -5.32
N ASN A 33 -11.30 -3.98 -5.90
CA ASN A 33 -10.27 -4.87 -5.35
C ASN A 33 -9.78 -4.46 -3.95
N ILE A 34 -10.10 -3.23 -3.52
CA ILE A 34 -9.89 -2.78 -2.15
C ILE A 34 -10.57 -3.70 -1.13
N LEU A 35 -11.72 -4.30 -1.47
CA LEU A 35 -12.45 -5.25 -0.62
C LEU A 35 -11.62 -6.51 -0.32
N VAL A 36 -10.85 -6.98 -1.32
CA VAL A 36 -9.92 -8.12 -1.12
C VAL A 36 -8.80 -7.73 -0.17
N ARG A 37 -8.22 -6.53 -0.34
CA ARG A 37 -7.16 -6.01 0.56
C ARG A 37 -7.66 -5.91 2.00
N VAL A 38 -8.86 -5.36 2.19
CA VAL A 38 -9.51 -5.24 3.51
C VAL A 38 -9.59 -6.59 4.23
N ILE A 39 -10.00 -7.66 3.53
CA ILE A 39 -10.10 -9.00 4.12
C ILE A 39 -8.73 -9.49 4.60
N LEU A 40 -7.69 -9.32 3.78
CA LEU A 40 -6.33 -9.70 4.14
C LEU A 40 -5.83 -8.93 5.37
N TYR A 41 -6.12 -7.63 5.45
CA TYR A 41 -5.72 -6.80 6.60
C TYR A 41 -6.49 -7.13 7.87
N LEU A 42 -7.79 -7.40 7.74
CA LEU A 42 -8.63 -7.81 8.85
C LEU A 42 -8.13 -9.12 9.46
N ALA A 43 -7.86 -10.12 8.62
CA ALA A 43 -7.33 -11.41 9.06
C ALA A 43 -5.97 -11.25 9.78
N LYS A 44 -5.05 -10.49 9.18
CA LYS A 44 -3.73 -10.22 9.77
C LYS A 44 -3.83 -9.50 11.11
N SER A 45 -4.69 -8.49 11.20
CA SER A 45 -4.84 -7.70 12.44
C SER A 45 -5.46 -8.50 13.57
N TYR A 46 -6.42 -9.38 13.27
CA TYR A 46 -6.94 -10.32 14.28
C TYR A 46 -5.90 -11.33 14.72
N GLN A 47 -5.11 -11.89 13.81
CA GLN A 47 -3.99 -12.78 14.17
C GLN A 47 -3.04 -12.07 15.14
N ASP A 48 -2.63 -10.85 14.83
CA ASP A 48 -1.72 -10.07 15.68
C ASP A 48 -2.38 -9.68 17.02
N TYR A 49 -3.68 -9.39 17.03
CA TYR A 49 -4.45 -9.14 18.26
C TYR A 49 -4.48 -10.37 19.17
N ILE A 50 -4.81 -11.55 18.62
CA ILE A 50 -4.88 -12.82 19.34
C ILE A 50 -3.53 -13.16 19.96
N ILE A 51 -2.45 -13.09 19.18
CA ILE A 51 -1.08 -13.35 19.64
C ILE A 51 -0.71 -12.39 20.76
N ARG A 52 -0.92 -11.08 20.56
CA ARG A 52 -0.57 -10.05 21.54
C ARG A 52 -1.34 -10.20 22.85
N THR A 53 -2.59 -10.67 22.79
CA THR A 53 -3.45 -10.86 23.96
C THR A 53 -3.35 -12.26 24.56
N GLY A 54 -2.48 -13.13 24.03
CA GLY A 54 -2.25 -14.47 24.54
C GLY A 54 -3.49 -15.36 24.49
N GLN A 55 -4.36 -15.16 23.49
CA GLN A 55 -5.61 -15.89 23.40
C GLN A 55 -5.42 -17.25 22.75
N ASP A 56 -6.01 -18.28 23.35
CA ASP A 56 -5.99 -19.64 22.84
C ASP A 56 -7.17 -19.87 21.86
N ILE A 57 -6.86 -19.86 20.56
CA ILE A 57 -7.83 -20.13 19.48
C ILE A 57 -8.14 -21.62 19.29
N TYR A 58 -7.34 -22.52 19.90
CA TYR A 58 -7.53 -23.96 19.81
C TYR A 58 -8.25 -24.52 21.06
N GLY A 59 -8.32 -23.73 22.13
CA GLY A 59 -9.05 -24.05 23.34
C GLY A 59 -10.57 -23.96 23.17
N GLY A 60 -11.32 -24.60 24.08
CA GLY A 60 -12.79 -24.61 24.06
C GLY A 60 -13.45 -23.29 24.48
N LYS A 61 -12.68 -22.26 24.88
CA LYS A 61 -13.21 -20.96 25.32
C LYS A 61 -13.27 -19.99 24.15
N LYS A 62 -14.39 -19.27 24.00
CA LYS A 62 -14.57 -18.24 22.98
C LYS A 62 -13.51 -17.13 23.11
N VAL A 63 -12.76 -16.89 22.05
CA VAL A 63 -11.84 -15.75 21.97
C VAL A 63 -12.60 -14.43 21.85
N LYS A 64 -12.03 -13.38 22.41
CA LYS A 64 -12.50 -12.00 22.31
C LYS A 64 -11.86 -11.36 21.09
N LEU A 65 -12.69 -10.97 20.12
CA LEU A 65 -12.26 -10.19 18.97
C LEU A 65 -12.90 -8.80 19.04
N PRO A 66 -12.15 -7.73 18.76
CA PRO A 66 -12.76 -6.41 18.60
C PRO A 66 -13.66 -6.40 17.37
N LYS A 67 -14.78 -5.67 17.44
CA LYS A 67 -15.65 -5.52 16.27
C LYS A 67 -14.94 -4.66 15.21
N PRO A 68 -14.89 -5.06 13.93
CA PRO A 68 -14.23 -4.27 12.91
C PRO A 68 -15.16 -3.17 12.39
N GLU A 69 -14.61 -1.98 12.14
CA GLU A 69 -15.24 -0.90 11.39
C GLU A 69 -14.26 -0.42 10.33
N ILE A 70 -14.65 -0.52 9.06
CA ILE A 70 -13.74 -0.35 7.94
C ILE A 70 -14.17 0.87 7.14
N TYR A 71 -13.22 1.79 6.98
CA TYR A 71 -13.40 3.03 6.23
C TYR A 71 -12.34 3.13 5.14
N VAL A 72 -12.78 3.46 3.93
CA VAL A 72 -11.90 3.78 2.80
C VAL A 72 -12.12 5.24 2.43
N ILE A 73 -11.05 6.02 2.42
CA ILE A 73 -11.10 7.40 1.94
C ILE A 73 -10.86 7.37 0.43
N TYR A 74 -11.82 7.87 -0.36
CA TYR A 74 -11.69 8.01 -1.81
C TYR A 74 -11.48 9.47 -2.21
N THR A 75 -10.35 9.75 -2.86
CA THR A 75 -9.93 11.10 -3.27
C THR A 75 -10.02 11.36 -4.77
N GLY A 76 -10.52 10.39 -5.54
CA GLY A 76 -10.68 10.50 -6.99
C GLY A 76 -11.94 11.26 -7.42
N SER A 77 -12.01 11.59 -8.72
CA SER A 77 -13.07 12.42 -9.31
C SER A 77 -14.21 11.61 -9.95
N ARG A 78 -14.80 10.65 -9.21
CA ARG A 78 -15.93 9.84 -9.69
C ARG A 78 -17.27 10.52 -9.42
N LYS A 79 -18.20 10.41 -10.39
CA LYS A 79 -19.59 10.88 -10.27
C LYS A 79 -20.41 10.04 -9.29
N ALA A 80 -20.37 8.72 -9.42
CA ALA A 80 -21.04 7.82 -8.48
C ALA A 80 -20.21 7.67 -7.20
N ARG A 81 -20.85 7.88 -6.06
CA ARG A 81 -20.24 7.88 -4.72
C ARG A 81 -21.08 7.02 -3.78
N PRO A 82 -21.03 5.68 -3.91
CA PRO A 82 -21.77 4.79 -3.01
C PRO A 82 -21.27 4.94 -1.58
N GLU A 83 -22.16 5.09 -0.59
CA GLU A 83 -21.78 5.24 0.83
C GLU A 83 -21.12 3.99 1.39
N THR A 84 -21.48 2.83 0.84
CA THR A 84 -20.90 1.54 1.18
C THR A 84 -20.64 0.71 -0.06
N ILE A 85 -19.62 -0.13 0.00
CA ILE A 85 -19.40 -1.23 -0.93
C ILE A 85 -19.22 -2.52 -0.13
N SER A 86 -19.68 -3.65 -0.65
CA SER A 86 -19.54 -4.95 0.01
C SER A 86 -18.94 -6.00 -0.92
N LEU A 87 -18.27 -7.00 -0.34
CA LEU A 87 -17.68 -8.08 -1.11
C LEU A 87 -18.75 -8.88 -1.86
N ALA A 88 -19.85 -9.20 -1.17
CA ALA A 88 -20.92 -10.00 -1.75
C ALA A 88 -21.54 -9.29 -2.97
N GLU A 89 -21.86 -8.01 -2.86
CA GLU A 89 -22.49 -7.26 -3.96
C GLU A 89 -21.55 -7.04 -5.14
N GLU A 90 -20.28 -6.71 -4.89
CA GLU A 90 -19.33 -6.36 -5.96
C GLU A 90 -18.71 -7.58 -6.66
N PHE A 91 -18.55 -8.72 -5.96
CA PHE A 91 -17.90 -9.91 -6.50
C PHE A 91 -18.86 -11.09 -6.75
N PHE A 92 -19.97 -11.18 -6.04
CA PHE A 92 -20.90 -12.31 -6.10
C PHE A 92 -22.37 -11.86 -6.23
N PRO A 93 -22.70 -10.99 -7.21
CA PRO A 93 -24.02 -10.38 -7.30
C PRO A 93 -25.12 -11.41 -7.52
N GLY A 94 -26.12 -11.44 -6.64
CA GLY A 94 -27.27 -12.35 -6.72
C GLY A 94 -27.00 -13.76 -6.17
N GLU A 95 -25.82 -13.99 -5.60
CA GLU A 95 -25.46 -15.25 -4.95
C GLU A 95 -25.45 -15.11 -3.42
N GLU A 96 -25.70 -16.20 -2.69
CA GLU A 96 -25.54 -16.22 -1.23
C GLU A 96 -24.05 -16.29 -0.87
N CYS A 97 -23.55 -15.28 -0.16
CA CYS A 97 -22.14 -15.21 0.24
C CYS A 97 -21.98 -15.47 1.74
N CYS A 98 -21.16 -16.45 2.12
CA CYS A 98 -20.91 -16.79 3.51
C CYS A 98 -20.00 -15.79 4.26
N LEU A 99 -19.33 -14.91 3.52
CA LEU A 99 -18.46 -13.87 4.05
C LEU A 99 -18.70 -12.58 3.28
N ASP A 100 -19.42 -11.65 3.89
CA ASP A 100 -19.56 -10.31 3.34
C ASP A 100 -18.84 -9.27 4.21
N VAL A 101 -17.84 -8.62 3.63
CA VAL A 101 -17.16 -7.49 4.26
C VAL A 101 -17.67 -6.22 3.64
N THR A 102 -18.32 -5.40 4.45
CA THR A 102 -18.80 -4.08 4.07
C THR A 102 -17.81 -3.01 4.48
N VAL A 103 -17.57 -2.07 3.57
CA VAL A 103 -16.69 -0.92 3.77
C VAL A 103 -17.51 0.35 3.65
N HIS A 104 -17.29 1.28 4.58
CA HIS A 104 -17.84 2.62 4.51
C HIS A 104 -16.91 3.52 3.68
N MET A 105 -17.46 4.11 2.64
CA MET A 105 -16.73 5.01 1.77
C MET A 105 -16.82 6.43 2.30
N ILE A 106 -15.66 7.02 2.57
CA ILE A 106 -15.52 8.42 2.93
C ILE A 106 -15.10 9.17 1.68
N TYR A 107 -15.97 10.04 1.20
CA TYR A 107 -15.68 10.97 0.12
C TYR A 107 -15.28 12.33 0.69
N ASP A 108 -14.69 13.18 -0.15
CA ASP A 108 -14.36 14.59 0.12
C ASP A 108 -15.10 15.15 1.35
N GLY A 109 -14.35 15.41 2.43
CA GLY A 109 -14.93 16.00 3.63
C GLY A 109 -15.52 17.39 3.38
N GLU A 110 -16.39 17.84 4.28
CA GLU A 110 -16.87 19.21 4.30
C GLU A 110 -15.71 20.20 4.44
N LYS A 111 -15.84 21.38 3.83
CA LYS A 111 -14.76 22.39 3.87
C LYS A 111 -14.40 22.72 5.32
N GLY A 112 -13.17 22.41 5.71
CA GLY A 112 -12.65 22.66 7.05
C GLY A 112 -12.73 21.47 8.01
N ASP A 113 -13.41 20.37 7.66
CA ASP A 113 -13.36 19.16 8.47
C ASP A 113 -12.01 18.43 8.37
N ILE A 114 -11.79 17.46 9.26
CA ILE A 114 -10.51 16.74 9.34
C ILE A 114 -10.19 15.94 8.06
N ILE A 115 -11.22 15.42 7.38
CA ILE A 115 -11.07 14.63 6.14
C ILE A 115 -10.64 15.56 5.00
N ASN A 116 -11.30 16.70 4.85
CA ASN A 116 -10.97 17.73 3.88
C ASN A 116 -9.56 18.29 4.11
N GLN A 117 -9.19 18.54 5.36
CA GLN A 117 -7.84 18.98 5.70
C GLN A 117 -6.80 17.92 5.33
N TYR A 118 -7.06 16.65 5.63
CA TYR A 118 -6.18 15.54 5.25
C TYR A 118 -6.06 15.37 3.72
N VAL A 119 -7.17 15.37 2.99
CA VAL A 119 -7.18 15.31 1.52
C VAL A 119 -6.48 16.52 0.90
N THR A 120 -6.59 17.69 1.53
CA THR A 120 -5.88 18.89 1.07
C THR A 120 -4.37 18.77 1.33
N PHE A 121 -3.98 18.21 2.48
CA PHE A 121 -2.58 17.91 2.79
C PHE A 121 -1.96 16.96 1.77
N THR A 122 -2.63 15.84 1.44
CA THR A 122 -2.10 14.86 0.47
C THR A 122 -1.92 15.48 -0.91
N LYS A 123 -2.88 16.28 -1.38
CA LYS A 123 -2.77 17.03 -2.65
C LYS A 123 -1.58 18.01 -2.65
N ILE A 124 -1.42 18.81 -1.59
CA ILE A 124 -0.30 19.76 -1.47
C ILE A 124 1.04 19.01 -1.44
N PHE A 125 1.10 17.89 -0.72
CA PHE A 125 2.28 17.05 -0.61
C PHE A 125 2.67 16.47 -1.97
N ASP A 126 1.74 15.83 -2.68
CA ASP A 126 1.95 15.28 -4.02
C ASP A 126 2.45 16.35 -5.01
N GLU A 127 1.89 17.56 -4.95
CA GLU A 127 2.35 18.67 -5.77
C GLU A 127 3.80 19.08 -5.47
N GLN A 128 4.21 19.07 -4.18
CA GLN A 128 5.60 19.38 -3.83
C GLN A 128 6.56 18.27 -4.27
N VAL A 129 6.19 17.00 -4.05
CA VAL A 129 7.00 15.84 -4.46
C VAL A 129 7.15 15.79 -5.98
N LYS A 130 6.08 16.04 -6.75
CA LYS A 130 6.17 16.12 -8.23
C LYS A 130 7.12 17.21 -8.72
N LYS A 131 7.25 18.32 -8.00
CA LYS A 131 8.09 19.46 -8.40
C LYS A 131 9.55 19.33 -7.96
N HIS A 132 9.79 18.72 -6.80
CA HIS A 132 11.06 18.79 -6.10
C HIS A 132 11.65 17.42 -5.74
N GLY A 133 10.98 16.33 -6.14
CA GLY A 133 11.26 15.01 -5.63
C GLY A 133 10.88 14.87 -4.16
N LEU A 134 11.03 13.66 -3.63
CA LEU A 134 10.85 13.40 -2.22
C LEU A 134 12.12 13.82 -1.45
N THR A 135 12.11 15.05 -0.95
CA THR A 135 13.23 15.62 -0.17
C THR A 135 12.71 16.24 1.12
N ASP A 136 13.55 16.34 2.15
CA ASP A 136 13.24 17.05 3.41
C ASP A 136 12.67 18.46 3.11
N GLN A 137 13.27 19.16 2.15
CA GLN A 137 12.82 20.48 1.74
C GLN A 137 11.41 20.46 1.13
N ALA A 138 11.09 19.47 0.28
CA ALA A 138 9.77 19.33 -0.32
C ALA A 138 8.70 19.04 0.74
N VAL A 139 8.99 18.15 1.69
CA VAL A 139 8.08 17.80 2.79
C VAL A 139 7.84 19.01 3.70
N ARG A 140 8.90 19.69 4.13
CA ARG A 140 8.78 20.91 4.96
C ARG A 140 8.02 22.01 4.26
N LYS A 141 8.23 22.19 2.95
CA LYS A 141 7.50 23.16 2.15
C LYS A 141 6.01 22.82 2.08
N ALA A 142 5.66 21.54 1.91
CA ALA A 142 4.26 21.09 1.95
C ALA A 142 3.62 21.38 3.31
N ILE A 143 4.30 21.04 4.42
CA ILE A 143 3.82 21.31 5.79
C ILE A 143 3.62 22.80 6.03
N ARG A 144 4.56 23.65 5.59
CA ARG A 144 4.44 25.11 5.70
C ARG A 144 3.22 25.64 4.95
N ILE A 145 3.03 25.22 3.69
CA ILE A 145 1.84 25.60 2.90
C ILE A 145 0.56 25.17 3.62
N CYS A 146 0.53 23.98 4.22
CA CYS A 146 -0.62 23.50 4.96
C CYS A 146 -0.92 24.38 6.19
N LYS A 147 0.09 24.68 7.01
CA LYS A 147 -0.04 25.55 8.19
C LYS A 147 -0.51 26.96 7.82
N ASP A 148 0.02 27.53 6.74
CA ASP A 148 -0.36 28.86 6.24
C ASP A 148 -1.81 28.90 5.74
N ARG A 149 -2.34 27.77 5.27
CA ARG A 149 -3.72 27.60 4.78
C ARG A 149 -4.69 27.06 5.82
N ASP A 150 -4.27 26.96 7.08
CA ASP A 150 -5.05 26.38 8.17
C ASP A 150 -5.45 24.90 7.94
N VAL A 151 -4.61 24.16 7.20
CA VAL A 151 -4.78 22.74 6.90
C VAL A 151 -3.94 21.93 7.88
N LEU A 152 -4.58 21.09 8.70
CA LEU A 152 -3.97 20.29 9.76
C LEU A 152 -3.09 21.12 10.70
N LYS A 153 -3.36 22.42 10.82
CA LYS A 153 -2.46 23.38 11.48
C LYS A 153 -2.21 23.01 12.93
N GLU A 154 -3.25 22.66 13.69
CA GLU A 154 -3.10 22.28 15.10
C GLU A 154 -2.24 21.03 15.26
N TYR A 155 -2.42 20.03 14.39
CA TYR A 155 -1.63 18.79 14.42
C TYR A 155 -0.16 19.02 14.03
N LEU A 156 0.08 19.80 12.97
CA LEU A 156 1.42 20.06 12.45
C LEU A 156 2.20 21.06 13.31
N SER A 157 1.50 21.92 14.06
CA SER A 157 2.11 22.90 14.96
C SER A 157 2.67 22.21 16.20
N GLY A 158 3.94 21.81 16.10
CA GLY A 158 4.67 21.13 17.17
C GLY A 158 5.15 19.72 16.79
N ARG A 159 4.70 19.17 15.65
CA ARG A 159 5.08 17.82 15.17
C ARG A 159 5.79 17.82 13.83
N GLU A 160 6.10 18.99 13.28
CA GLU A 160 6.70 19.14 11.94
C GLU A 160 7.92 18.24 11.73
N SER A 161 8.90 18.26 12.63
CA SER A 161 10.12 17.45 12.49
C SER A 161 9.85 15.94 12.57
N GLU A 162 8.91 15.51 13.41
CA GLU A 162 8.49 14.11 13.53
C GLU A 162 7.79 13.64 12.24
N VAL A 163 6.90 14.47 11.70
CA VAL A 163 6.18 14.17 10.45
C VAL A 163 7.16 14.10 9.28
N VAL A 164 8.12 15.03 9.19
CA VAL A 164 9.13 15.02 8.13
C VAL A 164 9.98 13.75 8.18
N ASP A 165 10.50 13.40 9.35
CA ASP A 165 11.33 12.21 9.55
C ASP A 165 10.56 10.92 9.22
N LEU A 166 9.32 10.83 9.70
CA LEU A 166 8.44 9.69 9.43
C LEU A 166 8.17 9.53 7.92
N MET A 167 7.82 10.61 7.23
CA MET A 167 7.50 10.56 5.79
C MET A 167 8.72 10.14 4.96
N ILE A 168 9.88 10.75 5.17
CA ILE A 168 11.12 10.37 4.47
C ILE A 168 11.46 8.89 4.74
N THR A 169 11.32 8.46 5.99
CA THR A 169 11.62 7.08 6.39
C THR A 169 10.68 6.07 5.75
N LEU A 170 9.38 6.36 5.64
CA LEU A 170 8.40 5.46 5.04
C LEU A 170 8.60 5.33 3.53
N PHE A 171 8.70 6.47 2.84
CA PHE A 171 8.86 6.44 1.39
C PHE A 171 10.21 5.86 0.94
N SER A 172 11.31 6.10 1.66
CA SER A 172 12.60 5.46 1.32
C SER A 172 12.53 3.94 1.43
N GLN A 173 11.76 3.39 2.39
CA GLN A 173 11.50 1.96 2.46
C GLN A 173 10.62 1.46 1.30
N GLU A 174 9.63 2.25 0.88
CA GLU A 174 8.78 1.93 -0.27
C GLU A 174 9.60 1.88 -1.57
N GLU A 175 10.46 2.87 -1.82
CA GLU A 175 11.39 2.87 -2.96
C GLU A 175 12.32 1.64 -2.96
N ILE A 176 12.88 1.28 -1.80
CA ILE A 176 13.72 0.09 -1.65
C ILE A 176 12.94 -1.18 -2.00
N TRP A 177 11.68 -1.26 -1.59
CA TRP A 177 10.84 -2.41 -1.89
C TRP A 177 10.42 -2.49 -3.36
N ASP A 178 10.03 -1.37 -3.96
CA ASP A 178 9.71 -1.29 -5.38
C ASP A 178 10.90 -1.69 -6.24
N MET A 179 12.11 -1.27 -5.87
CA MET A 179 13.34 -1.74 -6.50
C MET A 179 13.52 -3.26 -6.34
N HIS A 180 13.25 -3.81 -5.15
CA HIS A 180 13.32 -5.25 -4.92
C HIS A 180 12.32 -6.03 -5.77
N VAL A 181 11.06 -5.58 -5.85
CA VAL A 181 10.02 -6.21 -6.67
C VAL A 181 10.39 -6.17 -8.15
N ARG A 182 10.76 -4.99 -8.68
CA ARG A 182 11.20 -4.85 -10.07
C ARG A 182 12.43 -5.72 -10.38
N SER A 183 13.36 -5.85 -9.45
CA SER A 183 14.52 -6.74 -9.60
C SER A 183 14.09 -8.20 -9.72
N ARG A 184 13.12 -8.65 -8.91
CA ARG A 184 12.61 -10.03 -8.98
C ARG A 184 11.84 -10.31 -10.26
N GLU A 185 11.02 -9.37 -10.72
CA GLU A 185 10.29 -9.48 -11.98
C GLU A 185 11.25 -9.52 -13.17
N LYS A 186 12.27 -8.66 -13.17
CA LYS A 186 13.34 -8.66 -14.17
C LYS A 186 14.07 -10.01 -14.18
N GLU A 187 14.44 -10.53 -13.02
CA GLU A 187 15.13 -11.82 -12.90
C GLU A 187 14.24 -13.00 -13.37
N ALA A 188 12.94 -12.97 -13.07
CA ALA A 188 11.99 -13.97 -13.56
C ALA A 188 11.87 -13.93 -15.10
N ALA A 189 11.75 -12.73 -15.70
CA ALA A 189 11.69 -12.58 -17.14
C ALA A 189 12.99 -13.02 -17.85
N VAL A 190 14.15 -12.77 -17.24
CA VAL A 190 15.45 -13.27 -17.70
C VAL A 190 15.49 -14.80 -17.67
N ARG A 191 15.06 -15.42 -16.56
CA ARG A 191 14.99 -16.88 -16.44
C ARG A 191 14.11 -17.51 -17.51
N THR A 192 12.89 -17.01 -17.70
CA THR A 192 11.98 -17.53 -18.74
C THR A 192 12.61 -17.43 -20.13
N MET A 193 13.28 -16.32 -20.45
CA MET A 193 13.97 -16.18 -21.74
C MET A 193 15.10 -17.21 -21.92
N ILE A 194 15.80 -17.58 -20.85
CA ILE A 194 16.84 -18.60 -20.87
C ILE A 194 16.24 -19.99 -21.06
N GLU A 195 15.19 -20.31 -20.31
CA GLU A 195 14.46 -21.59 -20.40
C GLU A 195 13.87 -21.78 -21.80
N ASP A 196 13.23 -20.75 -22.37
CA ASP A 196 12.72 -20.76 -23.74
C ASP A 196 13.86 -20.95 -24.75
N GLY A 197 14.96 -20.21 -24.59
CA GLY A 197 16.15 -20.37 -25.43
C GLY A 197 16.66 -21.81 -25.44
N ARG A 198 16.72 -22.45 -24.27
CA ARG A 198 17.09 -23.86 -24.14
C ARG A 198 16.05 -24.79 -24.78
N TYR A 199 14.77 -24.56 -24.54
CA TYR A 199 13.67 -25.37 -25.07
C TYR A 199 13.60 -25.35 -26.60
N PHE A 200 13.79 -24.17 -27.20
CA PHE A 200 13.79 -23.98 -28.65
C PHE A 200 15.16 -24.25 -29.30
N GLY A 201 16.15 -24.73 -28.54
CA GLY A 201 17.46 -25.13 -29.06
C GLY A 201 18.38 -23.97 -29.49
N ALA A 202 18.18 -22.76 -28.96
CA ALA A 202 19.10 -21.66 -29.15
C ALA A 202 20.45 -21.96 -28.48
N SER A 203 21.54 -21.42 -29.03
CA SER A 203 22.85 -21.50 -28.40
C SER A 203 22.93 -20.57 -27.19
N ARG A 204 23.87 -20.85 -26.27
CA ARG A 204 24.12 -19.99 -25.10
C ARG A 204 24.47 -18.57 -25.53
N GLU A 205 25.31 -18.44 -26.55
CA GLU A 205 25.76 -17.17 -27.10
C GLU A 205 24.60 -16.35 -27.68
N ALA A 206 23.68 -16.99 -28.40
CA ALA A 206 22.50 -16.33 -28.97
C ALA A 206 21.52 -15.85 -27.87
N THR A 207 21.38 -16.60 -26.79
CA THR A 207 20.56 -16.19 -25.64
C THR A 207 21.21 -15.09 -24.83
N VAL A 208 22.54 -15.11 -24.65
CA VAL A 208 23.29 -14.02 -24.03
C VAL A 208 23.04 -12.71 -24.78
N GLU A 209 23.15 -12.73 -26.11
CA GLU A 209 22.93 -11.51 -26.91
C GLU A 209 21.49 -10.99 -26.77
N ARG A 210 20.50 -11.87 -26.82
CA ARG A 210 19.09 -11.50 -26.60
C ARG A 210 18.83 -10.90 -25.21
N LEU A 211 19.48 -11.42 -24.18
CA LEU A 211 19.37 -10.89 -22.82
C LEU A 211 19.97 -9.48 -22.72
N ARG A 212 21.12 -9.26 -23.36
CA ARG A 212 21.78 -7.94 -23.42
C ARG A 212 20.88 -6.93 -24.12
N GLU A 213 20.34 -7.27 -25.28
CA GLU A 213 19.46 -6.37 -26.05
C GLU A 213 18.16 -6.06 -25.30
N LYS A 214 17.48 -7.07 -24.76
CA LYS A 214 16.14 -6.90 -24.18
C LYS A 214 16.16 -6.30 -22.77
N PHE A 215 17.18 -6.61 -21.97
CA PHE A 215 17.25 -6.20 -20.55
C PHE A 215 18.37 -5.20 -20.26
N ASN A 216 19.08 -4.76 -21.31
CA ASN A 216 20.19 -3.81 -21.27
C ASN A 216 21.28 -4.25 -20.28
N LEU A 217 21.59 -5.56 -20.27
CA LEU A 217 22.60 -6.16 -19.40
C LEU A 217 24.00 -5.99 -19.99
N SER A 218 25.01 -5.91 -19.12
CA SER A 218 26.40 -6.03 -19.55
C SER A 218 26.67 -7.45 -20.07
N GLN A 219 27.76 -7.62 -20.82
CA GLN A 219 28.20 -8.94 -21.29
C GLN A 219 28.38 -9.90 -20.10
N ASP A 220 29.12 -9.46 -19.08
CA ASP A 220 29.41 -10.25 -17.89
C ASP A 220 28.14 -10.61 -17.10
N ASP A 221 27.17 -9.70 -16.99
CA ASP A 221 25.90 -9.96 -16.29
C ASP A 221 25.04 -10.99 -17.06
N ALA A 222 24.96 -10.86 -18.39
CA ALA A 222 24.19 -11.79 -19.21
C ALA A 222 24.83 -13.20 -19.21
N ASP A 223 26.16 -13.28 -19.30
CA ASP A 223 26.91 -14.53 -19.20
C ASP A 223 26.71 -15.20 -17.84
N ASN A 224 26.74 -14.43 -16.76
CA ASN A 224 26.49 -14.93 -15.41
C ASN A 224 25.05 -15.44 -15.24
N MET A 225 24.06 -14.74 -15.79
CA MET A 225 22.66 -15.16 -15.74
C MET A 225 22.43 -16.46 -16.54
N VAL A 226 22.99 -16.56 -17.75
CA VAL A 226 22.95 -17.80 -18.55
C VAL A 226 23.67 -18.93 -17.83
N LYS A 227 24.86 -18.71 -17.30
CA LYS A 227 25.59 -19.73 -16.52
C LYS A 227 24.81 -20.21 -15.30
N LYS A 228 24.04 -19.33 -14.66
CA LYS A 228 23.24 -19.62 -13.47
C LYS A 228 21.93 -20.35 -13.79
N TYR A 229 21.32 -20.11 -14.95
CA TYR A 229 19.94 -20.52 -15.25
C TYR A 229 19.75 -21.40 -16.50
N TRP A 230 20.81 -21.68 -17.26
CA TRP A 230 20.78 -22.57 -18.43
C TRP A 230 20.73 -24.05 -18.05
#